data_AF-A0A0A2BNQ5-F1
#
_entry.id   AF-A0A0A2BNQ5-F1
#
_cell.length_a   1.000
_cell.length_b   1.000
_cell.length_c   1.000
_cell.angle_alpha   90.00
_cell.angle_beta   90.00
_cell.angle_gamma   90.00
#
_symmetry.space_group_name_H-M   'P 1'
#
loop_
_entity.id
_entity.type
_entity.pdbx_description
1 polymer ?
#
loop_
_entity_poly.entity_id
_entity_poly.type
_entity_poly.pdbx_seq_one_letter_code
_entity_poly.pdbx_strand_id
1 'polypeptide(L)'
;MKRLLLPLIAGLLVVGCQGKQSKDPAEEPFYIGLQMGVTYKMFLHEKQLIDGGIRYKFRTRVEYSSDTPTRINDWRIADCLKSTIDDYLVPALSRSGVEKGMPFLIRAVCGDMG
;
A
#
# COMPACT_ATOMS: atom_id res chain seq x y z
N MET A 1 38.87 51.67 7.87
CA MET A 1 39.03 50.78 9.03
C MET A 1 37.67 50.35 9.53
N LYS A 2 37.49 49.05 9.84
CA LYS A 2 36.39 48.40 10.59
C LYS A 2 34.98 48.49 9.97
N ARG A 3 34.15 47.46 9.93
CA ARG A 3 34.23 45.98 9.94
C ARG A 3 32.77 45.59 9.60
N LEU A 4 32.56 44.60 8.73
CA LEU A 4 31.26 43.99 8.47
C LEU A 4 30.58 43.58 9.78
N LEU A 5 29.24 43.57 9.81
CA LEU A 5 28.40 42.40 10.13
C LEU A 5 26.90 42.76 10.10
N LEU A 6 26.18 42.12 9.17
CA LEU A 6 24.71 42.01 9.20
C LEU A 6 24.27 41.15 10.39
N PRO A 7 23.14 41.44 11.06
CA PRO A 7 22.43 40.43 11.82
C PRO A 7 21.45 39.68 10.90
N LEU A 8 21.65 38.36 10.82
CA LEU A 8 20.75 37.38 10.23
C LEU A 8 19.34 37.51 10.80
N ILE A 9 18.36 37.64 9.91
CA ILE A 9 16.95 37.40 10.23
C ILE A 9 16.79 35.89 10.43
N ALA A 10 16.71 35.46 11.69
CA ALA A 10 16.35 34.09 12.06
C ALA A 10 14.85 33.86 11.81
N GLY A 11 14.49 33.73 10.54
CA GLY A 11 13.22 33.18 10.12
C GLY A 11 13.35 31.67 10.04
N LEU A 12 12.73 30.94 10.96
CA LEU A 12 12.09 29.66 10.68
C LEU A 12 11.19 29.31 11.86
N LEU A 13 9.98 29.84 11.75
CA LEU A 13 8.77 29.30 12.35
C LEU A 13 8.85 27.77 12.28
N VAL A 14 8.87 27.14 13.45
CA VAL A 14 8.64 25.70 13.56
C VAL A 14 7.17 25.47 13.23
N VAL A 15 6.92 25.32 11.92
CA VAL A 15 5.63 24.97 11.36
C VAL A 15 5.29 23.57 11.87
N GLY A 16 4.27 23.54 12.73
CA GLY A 16 3.34 22.43 12.97
C GLY A 16 3.88 21.02 12.87
N CYS A 17 3.99 20.35 14.02
CA CYS A 17 3.52 18.97 14.13
C CYS A 17 1.99 18.95 13.96
N GLN A 18 1.49 19.36 12.78
CA GLN A 18 0.25 18.82 12.27
C GLN A 18 0.58 17.42 11.79
N GLY A 19 0.56 16.46 12.73
CA GLY A 19 0.35 15.07 12.37
C GLY A 19 -0.87 15.05 11.47
N LYS A 20 -0.62 14.78 10.18
CA LYS A 20 -1.63 14.79 9.13
C LYS A 20 -2.85 14.06 9.63
N GLN A 21 -3.92 14.82 9.85
CA GLN A 21 -5.26 14.29 9.85
C GLN A 21 -5.52 13.81 8.42
N SER A 22 -5.15 12.56 8.11
CA SER A 22 -5.78 11.90 6.97
C SER A 22 -7.14 11.42 7.47
N LYS A 23 -8.17 12.25 7.26
CA LYS A 23 -9.47 11.69 6.91
C LYS A 23 -9.24 10.97 5.58
N ASP A 24 -8.77 9.74 5.62
CA ASP A 24 -8.70 8.94 4.41
C ASP A 24 -10.13 8.81 3.89
N PRO A 25 -10.39 9.06 2.59
CA PRO A 25 -11.60 8.52 1.97
C PRO A 25 -11.61 7.02 2.31
N ALA A 26 -12.75 6.51 2.77
CA ALA A 26 -12.87 5.13 3.25
C ALA A 26 -12.12 4.19 2.30
N GLU A 27 -11.00 3.64 2.77
CA GLU A 27 -10.08 2.83 1.97
C GLU A 27 -10.89 1.72 1.27
N GLU A 28 -10.89 1.67 -0.06
CA GLU A 28 -11.66 0.66 -0.79
C GLU A 28 -10.93 -0.68 -0.79
N PRO A 29 -11.61 -1.80 -0.48
CA PRO A 29 -10.98 -3.11 -0.55
C PRO A 29 -10.73 -3.48 -2.01
N PHE A 30 -9.52 -3.94 -2.32
CA PHE A 30 -9.22 -4.47 -3.67
C PHE A 30 -9.88 -5.83 -3.92
N TYR A 31 -10.29 -6.52 -2.86
CA TYR A 31 -10.96 -7.81 -2.96
C TYR A 31 -11.91 -8.06 -1.79
N ILE A 32 -13.07 -8.65 -2.10
CA ILE A 32 -14.03 -9.13 -1.12
C ILE A 32 -14.25 -10.61 -1.38
N GLY A 33 -14.05 -11.42 -0.35
CA GLY A 33 -14.14 -12.87 -0.42
C GLY A 33 -15.04 -13.47 0.66
N LEU A 34 -15.28 -14.77 0.54
CA LEU A 34 -16.03 -15.56 1.50
C LEU A 34 -15.19 -16.79 1.86
N GLN A 35 -14.90 -16.97 3.15
CA GLN A 35 -14.17 -18.12 3.67
C GLN A 35 -14.98 -18.76 4.80
N MET A 36 -15.38 -20.02 4.63
CA MET A 36 -16.17 -20.78 5.61
C MET A 36 -17.42 -20.02 6.11
N GLY A 37 -18.10 -19.29 5.21
CA GLY A 37 -19.28 -18.49 5.55
C GLY A 37 -18.99 -17.12 6.18
N VAL A 38 -17.72 -16.77 6.41
CA VAL A 38 -17.29 -15.46 6.91
C VAL A 38 -16.83 -14.61 5.74
N THR A 39 -17.45 -13.44 5.55
CA THR A 39 -17.02 -12.47 4.56
C THR A 39 -15.74 -11.80 5.03
N TYR A 40 -14.78 -11.63 4.13
CA TYR A 40 -13.57 -10.87 4.41
C TYR A 40 -13.29 -9.85 3.31
N LYS A 41 -12.64 -8.76 3.69
CA LYS A 41 -12.22 -7.67 2.82
C LYS A 41 -10.71 -7.56 2.89
N MET A 42 -10.06 -7.41 1.74
CA MET A 42 -8.61 -7.22 1.64
C MET A 42 -8.30 -5.82 1.13
N PHE A 43 -7.35 -5.18 1.80
CA PHE A 43 -6.93 -3.81 1.56
C PHE A 43 -5.42 -3.73 1.35
N LEU A 44 -4.99 -2.73 0.58
CA LEU A 44 -3.57 -2.42 0.41
C LEU A 44 -3.13 -1.52 1.57
N HIS A 45 -2.62 -2.14 2.62
CA HIS A 45 -2.29 -1.45 3.86
C HIS A 45 -1.15 -0.44 3.71
N GLU A 46 -0.06 -0.86 3.07
CA GLU A 46 1.11 -0.03 2.82
C GLU A 46 1.78 -0.41 1.51
N LYS A 47 2.37 0.57 0.84
CA LYS A 47 3.07 0.42 -0.43
C LYS A 47 4.26 1.39 -0.50
N GLN A 48 5.42 0.89 -0.92
CA GLN A 48 6.66 1.65 -1.05
C GLN A 48 7.30 1.36 -2.40
N LEU A 49 7.84 2.39 -3.04
CA LEU A 49 8.60 2.28 -4.27
C LEU A 49 9.98 1.67 -3.97
N ILE A 50 10.42 0.68 -4.76
CA ILE A 50 11.79 0.14 -4.66
C ILE A 50 12.63 0.56 -5.88
N ASP A 51 12.07 0.45 -7.09
CA ASP A 51 12.84 0.60 -8.34
C ASP A 51 12.09 1.45 -9.36
N GLY A 52 12.04 2.77 -9.15
CA GLY A 52 11.54 3.74 -10.12
C GLY A 52 10.06 3.58 -10.55
N GLY A 53 9.28 2.72 -9.89
CA GLY A 53 7.89 2.40 -10.29
C GLY A 53 7.71 1.00 -10.89
N ILE A 54 8.79 0.27 -11.13
CA ILE A 54 8.77 -1.10 -11.64
C ILE A 54 8.48 -2.09 -10.51
N ARG A 55 9.09 -1.86 -9.34
CA ARG A 55 8.94 -2.72 -8.16
C ARG A 55 8.38 -1.97 -6.97
N TYR A 56 7.51 -2.65 -6.25
CA TYR A 56 6.91 -2.15 -5.02
C TYR A 56 7.06 -3.14 -3.88
N LYS A 57 7.42 -2.64 -2.71
CA LYS A 57 7.23 -3.34 -1.43
C LYS A 57 5.84 -3.05 -0.94
N PHE A 58 5.07 -4.04 -0.51
CA PHE A 58 3.72 -3.80 -0.01
C PHE A 58 3.32 -4.72 1.14
N ARG A 59 2.31 -4.29 1.90
CA ARG A 59 1.60 -5.09 2.90
C ARG A 59 0.11 -5.06 2.60
N THR A 60 -0.57 -6.15 2.93
CA THR A 60 -2.03 -6.23 2.84
C THR A 60 -2.64 -6.37 4.22
N ARG A 61 -3.85 -5.86 4.37
CA ARG A 61 -4.67 -5.98 5.59
C ARG A 61 -5.94 -6.74 5.23
N VAL A 62 -6.31 -7.68 6.09
CA VAL A 62 -7.53 -8.48 5.95
C VAL A 62 -8.44 -8.20 7.13
N GLU A 63 -9.65 -7.75 6.84
CA GLU A 63 -10.72 -7.55 7.82
C GLU A 63 -11.80 -8.60 7.60
N TYR A 64 -12.28 -9.21 8.67
CA TYR A 64 -13.35 -10.20 8.64
C TYR A 64 -14.65 -9.57 9.15
N SER A 65 -15.80 -10.01 8.65
CA SER A 65 -17.11 -9.58 9.13
C SER A 65 -17.53 -10.23 10.47
N SER A 66 -16.66 -11.07 11.02
CA SER A 66 -16.79 -11.71 12.33
C SER A 66 -15.89 -11.02 13.36
N ASP A 67 -15.96 -11.44 14.63
CA ASP A 67 -15.04 -10.99 15.69
C ASP A 67 -13.58 -11.47 15.51
N THR A 68 -13.25 -12.09 14.37
CA THR A 68 -11.88 -12.46 14.03
C THR A 68 -11.00 -11.22 13.93
N PRO A 69 -9.86 -11.17 14.62
CA PRO A 69 -8.96 -10.03 14.56
C PRO A 69 -8.49 -9.72 13.14
N THR A 70 -8.41 -8.42 12.83
CA THR A 70 -7.78 -7.92 11.61
C THR A 70 -6.35 -8.43 11.51
N ARG A 71 -5.97 -8.96 10.36
CA ARG A 71 -4.62 -9.47 10.10
C ARG A 71 -3.90 -8.57 9.12
N ILE A 72 -2.68 -8.15 9.46
CA ILE A 72 -1.76 -7.49 8.54
C ILE A 72 -0.72 -8.53 8.14
N ASN A 73 -0.58 -8.74 6.83
CA ASN A 73 0.39 -9.68 6.29
C ASN A 73 1.79 -9.07 6.25
N ASP A 74 2.79 -9.94 6.22
CA ASP A 74 4.19 -9.53 6.07
C ASP A 74 4.45 -8.80 4.75
N TRP A 75 5.60 -8.14 4.69
CA TRP A 75 6.06 -7.45 3.48
C TRP A 75 6.25 -8.42 2.32
N ARG A 76 5.68 -8.06 1.18
CA ARG A 76 5.82 -8.76 -0.10
C ARG A 76 6.37 -7.81 -1.16
N ILE A 77 6.90 -8.35 -2.24
CA ILE A 77 7.44 -7.57 -3.37
C ILE A 77 6.63 -7.86 -4.61
N ALA A 78 6.12 -6.82 -5.28
CA ALA A 78 5.55 -6.92 -6.61
C ALA A 78 6.55 -6.40 -7.65
N ASP A 79 6.73 -7.14 -8.74
CA ASP A 79 7.38 -6.67 -9.96
C ASP A 79 6.29 -6.46 -11.01
N CYS A 80 5.97 -5.19 -11.26
CA CYS A 80 4.89 -4.78 -12.14
C CYS A 80 5.22 -5.07 -13.61
N LEU A 81 6.47 -4.88 -14.03
CA LEU A 81 6.89 -5.18 -15.40
C LEU A 81 6.70 -6.66 -15.73
N LYS A 82 6.99 -7.55 -14.79
CA LYS A 82 6.86 -9.01 -14.97
C LYS A 82 5.52 -9.57 -14.53
N SER A 83 4.66 -8.76 -13.92
CA SER A 83 3.42 -9.20 -13.28
C SER A 83 3.65 -10.34 -12.27
N THR A 84 4.63 -10.19 -11.37
CA THR A 84 4.95 -11.18 -10.33
C THR A 84 4.76 -10.62 -8.92
N ILE A 85 4.49 -11.51 -7.97
CA ILE A 85 4.56 -11.22 -6.53
C ILE A 85 5.46 -12.26 -5.87
N ASP A 86 6.48 -11.79 -5.15
CA ASP A 86 7.56 -12.59 -4.57
C ASP A 86 8.19 -13.54 -5.61
N ASP A 87 8.42 -13.01 -6.81
CA ASP A 87 8.93 -13.73 -8.00
C ASP A 87 8.00 -14.83 -8.57
N TYR A 88 6.80 -15.01 -8.00
CA TYR A 88 5.77 -15.88 -8.58
C TYR A 88 4.88 -15.13 -9.56
N LEU A 89 4.72 -15.68 -10.77
CA LEU A 89 3.85 -15.11 -11.80
C LEU A 89 2.40 -15.08 -11.31
N VAL A 90 1.78 -13.89 -11.40
CA VAL A 90 0.35 -13.75 -11.14
C VAL A 90 -0.41 -14.09 -12.41
N PRO A 91 -1.34 -15.07 -12.37
CA PRO A 91 -2.14 -15.39 -13.54
C PRO A 91 -3.08 -14.22 -13.88
N ALA A 92 -3.34 -14.01 -15.17
CA ALA A 92 -4.23 -12.93 -15.62
C ALA A 92 -5.68 -13.10 -15.14
N LEU A 93 -6.11 -14.35 -14.92
CA LEU A 93 -7.43 -14.72 -14.41
C LEU A 93 -7.26 -15.71 -13.26
N SER A 94 -8.02 -15.53 -12.18
CA SER A 94 -8.07 -16.48 -11.07
C SER A 94 -8.71 -17.79 -11.53
N ARG A 95 -7.97 -18.90 -11.57
CA ARG A 95 -8.46 -20.21 -12.06
C ARG A 95 -9.08 -21.06 -10.96
N SER A 96 -8.69 -20.91 -9.69
CA SER A 96 -9.31 -21.63 -8.55
C SER A 96 -8.99 -21.00 -7.19
N GLY A 97 -9.59 -21.54 -6.11
CA GLY A 97 -9.67 -20.97 -4.77
C GLY A 97 -8.41 -20.33 -4.17
N VAL A 98 -7.20 -20.85 -4.45
CA VAL A 98 -5.93 -20.34 -3.91
C VAL A 98 -5.45 -19.06 -4.63
N GLU A 99 -5.87 -18.84 -5.88
CA GLU A 99 -5.50 -17.69 -6.71
C GLU A 99 -6.49 -16.51 -6.56
N LYS A 100 -7.57 -16.72 -5.80
CA LYS A 100 -8.62 -15.72 -5.60
C LYS A 100 -8.04 -14.46 -4.97
N GLY A 101 -8.15 -13.35 -5.68
CA GLY A 101 -7.64 -12.06 -5.24
C GLY A 101 -6.26 -11.69 -5.80
N MET A 102 -5.45 -12.63 -6.31
CA MET A 102 -4.10 -12.30 -6.82
C MET A 102 -4.10 -11.34 -8.03
N PRO A 103 -4.96 -11.52 -9.06
CA PRO A 103 -5.06 -10.55 -10.16
C PRO A 103 -5.51 -9.16 -9.69
N PHE A 104 -6.39 -9.11 -8.68
CA PHE A 104 -6.86 -7.86 -8.09
C PHE A 104 -5.79 -7.21 -7.22
N LEU A 105 -5.01 -8.02 -6.50
CA LEU A 105 -3.89 -7.57 -5.69
C LEU A 105 -2.81 -6.94 -6.55
N ILE A 106 -2.37 -7.62 -7.62
CA ILE A 106 -1.33 -7.05 -8.47
C ILE A 106 -1.79 -5.77 -9.15
N ARG A 107 -3.07 -5.67 -9.52
CA ARG A 107 -3.66 -4.43 -10.02
C ARG A 107 -3.73 -3.33 -8.96
N ALA A 108 -4.11 -3.63 -7.73
CA ALA A 108 -4.12 -2.67 -6.63
C ALA A 108 -2.71 -2.14 -6.33
N VAL A 109 -1.69 -3.01 -6.43
CA VAL A 109 -0.30 -2.62 -6.20
C VAL A 109 0.28 -1.87 -7.40
N CYS A 110 0.07 -2.34 -8.63
CA CYS A 110 0.73 -1.81 -9.82
C CYS A 110 -0.08 -0.74 -10.57
N GLY A 111 -1.37 -0.57 -10.23
CA GLY A 111 -2.32 0.21 -11.02
C GLY A 111 -2.83 -0.57 -12.24
N ASP A 112 -3.78 0.03 -12.94
CA ASP A 112 -4.10 -0.38 -14.31
C ASP A 112 -2.95 0.08 -15.21
N MET A 113 -2.09 -0.86 -15.63
CA MET A 113 -1.16 -0.59 -16.73
C MET A 113 -1.98 -0.51 -18.01
N GLY A 114 -2.35 0.72 -18.38
CA GLY A 114 -2.90 1.07 -19.69
C GLY A 114 -1.81 1.10 -20.76
#